data_AF-A0A5C9CF75-F1
#
_entry.id   AF-A0A5C9CF75-F1
#
_cell.length_a   1.000
_cell.length_b   1.000
_cell.length_c   1.000
_cell.angle_alpha   90.00
_cell.angle_beta   90.00
_cell.angle_gamma   90.00
#
_symmetry.space_group_name_H-M   'P 1'
#
loop_
_entity.id
_entity.type
_entity.pdbx_description
1 polymer ?
#
loop_
_entity_poly.entity_id
_entity_poly.type
_entity_poly.pdbx_seq_one_letter_code
_entity_poly.pdbx_strand_id
1 'polypeptide(L)'
;MNVIRFSDLCANGQVAGKRVFIRADLNVPQDKQGHITEDTRIRASVPCIQMALAAGAAVMVTSHLGRPTEGEFKPEDSLAPVAKRLGELLGRDVPVVANWVDGVDVQPGQLVMLENCRVNVGEKKNKEELARKLAALCNIFVHDAFGTAHRAEGTTYG
;
A
#
# COMPACT_ATOMS: atom_id res chain seq x y z
N MET A 1 -12.29 19.14 10.23
CA MET A 1 -12.18 18.34 9.00
C MET A 1 -12.90 17.03 9.28
N ASN A 2 -14.00 16.74 8.58
CA ASN A 2 -14.69 15.46 8.73
C ASN A 2 -14.00 14.48 7.77
N VAL A 3 -13.22 13.55 8.33
CA VAL A 3 -12.60 12.46 7.57
C VAL A 3 -13.50 11.23 7.66
N ILE A 4 -13.68 10.54 6.54
CA ILE A 4 -14.37 9.24 6.53
C ILE A 4 -13.44 8.23 7.19
N ARG A 5 -13.90 7.56 8.25
CA ARG A 5 -13.12 6.53 8.92
C ARG A 5 -13.35 5.18 8.24
N PHE A 6 -12.27 4.50 7.89
CA PHE A 6 -12.37 3.20 7.24
C PHE A 6 -13.08 2.14 8.12
N SER A 7 -12.90 2.22 9.44
CA SER A 7 -13.62 1.39 10.41
C SER A 7 -15.14 1.51 10.31
N ASP A 8 -15.64 2.72 10.05
CA ASP A 8 -17.08 2.97 9.97
C ASP A 8 -17.64 2.37 8.68
N LEU A 9 -16.90 2.47 7.57
CA LEU A 9 -17.27 1.79 6.32
C LEU A 9 -17.30 0.27 6.50
N CYS A 10 -16.34 -0.30 7.23
CA CYS A 10 -16.30 -1.73 7.54
C CYS A 10 -17.50 -2.13 8.40
N ALA A 11 -17.77 -1.41 9.48
CA ALA A 11 -18.89 -1.68 10.39
C ALA A 11 -20.26 -1.58 9.69
N ASN A 12 -20.39 -0.70 8.70
CA ASN A 12 -21.60 -0.51 7.92
C ASN A 12 -21.73 -1.48 6.73
N GLY A 13 -20.80 -2.43 6.56
CA GLY A 13 -20.85 -3.42 5.47
C GLY A 13 -20.60 -2.85 4.07
N GLN A 14 -20.01 -1.66 3.96
CA GLN A 14 -19.82 -0.96 2.68
C GLN A 14 -18.55 -1.40 1.92
N VAL A 15 -17.73 -2.25 2.55
CA VAL A 15 -16.41 -2.66 2.07
C VAL A 15 -16.45 -4.02 1.34
N ALA A 16 -17.46 -4.85 1.60
CA ALA A 16 -17.56 -6.19 1.02
C ALA A 16 -17.56 -6.16 -0.53
N GLY A 17 -16.69 -6.97 -1.14
CA GLY A 17 -16.52 -7.05 -2.58
C GLY A 17 -15.85 -5.83 -3.22
N LYS A 18 -15.43 -4.82 -2.44
CA LYS A 18 -14.77 -3.62 -2.96
C LYS A 18 -13.26 -3.82 -3.07
N ARG A 19 -12.67 -3.18 -4.07
CA ARG A 19 -11.22 -3.00 -4.21
C ARG A 19 -10.77 -1.88 -3.27
N VAL A 20 -9.95 -2.22 -2.28
CA VAL A 20 -9.43 -1.28 -1.28
C VAL A 20 -7.94 -1.07 -1.53
N PHE A 21 -7.54 0.18 -1.77
CA PHE A 21 -6.15 0.60 -1.86
C PHE A 21 -5.72 1.20 -0.53
N ILE A 22 -4.76 0.56 0.15
CA ILE A 22 -4.22 1.02 1.42
C ILE A 22 -2.83 1.62 1.19
N ARG A 23 -2.68 2.91 1.45
CA ARG A 23 -1.36 3.54 1.57
C ARG A 23 -0.87 3.40 3.01
N ALA A 24 -0.01 2.41 3.26
CA ALA A 24 0.60 2.14 4.55
C ALA A 24 2.01 2.74 4.65
N ASP A 25 2.50 3.04 5.85
CA ASP A 25 3.91 3.38 6.08
C ASP A 25 4.68 2.11 6.42
N LEU A 26 5.31 1.50 5.41
CA LEU A 26 6.11 0.28 5.53
C LEU A 26 7.59 0.56 5.24
N ASN A 27 8.03 1.82 5.34
CA ASN A 27 9.42 2.21 5.15
C ASN A 27 10.24 1.81 6.40
N VAL A 28 10.69 0.57 6.43
CA VAL A 28 11.44 -0.03 7.53
C VAL A 28 12.95 0.03 7.31
N PRO A 29 13.76 0.16 8.37
CA PRO A 29 15.21 0.07 8.24
C PRO A 29 15.62 -1.35 7.82
N GLN A 30 16.63 -1.41 6.95
CA GLN A 30 17.25 -2.65 6.50
C GLN A 30 18.76 -2.61 6.74
N ASP A 31 19.38 -3.78 6.95
CA ASP A 31 20.82 -3.92 6.99
C ASP A 31 21.43 -3.86 5.57
N LYS A 32 22.76 -4.00 5.47
CA LYS A 32 23.47 -3.96 4.18
C LYS A 32 23.12 -5.14 3.25
N GLN A 33 22.49 -6.18 3.78
CA GLN A 33 22.05 -7.36 3.04
C GLN A 33 20.56 -7.27 2.66
N GLY A 34 19.87 -6.18 3.03
CA GLY A 34 18.45 -5.98 2.74
C GLY A 34 17.52 -6.65 3.75
N HIS A 35 18.02 -7.19 4.87
CA HIS A 35 17.18 -7.76 5.91
C HIS A 35 16.57 -6.66 6.77
N ILE A 36 15.28 -6.81 7.08
CA ILE A 36 14.56 -5.89 7.96
C ILE A 36 15.13 -6.01 9.37
N THR A 37 15.62 -4.90 9.93
CA THR A 37 16.19 -4.85 11.28
C THR A 37 15.17 -4.45 12.34
N GLU A 38 14.07 -3.82 11.92
CA GLU A 38 12.99 -3.34 12.78
C GLU A 38 11.67 -3.35 11.98
N ASP A 39 10.62 -3.98 12.50
CA ASP A 39 9.35 -4.22 11.79
C ASP A 39 8.11 -3.56 12.44
N THR A 40 8.30 -2.64 13.40
CA THR A 40 7.20 -1.96 14.13
C THR A 40 6.22 -1.30 13.17
N ARG A 41 6.71 -0.68 12.10
CA ARG A 41 5.87 -0.07 11.07
C ARG A 41 4.99 -1.09 10.34
N ILE A 42 5.53 -2.27 10.02
CA ILE A 42 4.76 -3.36 9.39
C ILE A 42 3.69 -3.86 10.36
N ARG A 43 4.06 -4.13 11.62
CA ARG A 43 3.12 -4.56 12.67
C ARG A 43 2.01 -3.54 12.91
N ALA A 44 2.32 -2.24 12.82
CA ALA A 44 1.32 -1.18 12.99
C ALA A 44 0.27 -1.14 11.87
N SER A 45 0.61 -1.55 10.65
CA SER A 45 -0.34 -1.60 9.52
C SER A 45 -1.17 -2.89 9.45
N VAL A 46 -0.75 -3.95 10.15
CA VAL A 46 -1.46 -5.25 10.17
C VAL A 46 -2.96 -5.11 10.51
N PRO A 47 -3.37 -4.35 11.56
CA PRO A 47 -4.78 -4.23 11.93
C PRO A 47 -5.66 -3.64 10.82
N CYS A 48 -5.19 -2.63 10.08
CA CYS A 48 -5.94 -2.03 8.97
C CYS A 48 -6.16 -3.06 7.85
N ILE A 49 -5.12 -3.81 7.50
CA ILE A 49 -5.16 -4.82 6.45
C ILE A 49 -6.07 -5.98 6.85
N GLN A 50 -5.96 -6.47 8.09
CA GLN A 50 -6.84 -7.51 8.63
C GLN A 50 -8.30 -7.07 8.63
N MET A 51 -8.58 -5.81 8.98
CA MET A 51 -9.94 -5.25 8.97
C MET A 51 -10.53 -5.24 7.55
N ALA A 52 -9.77 -4.81 6.55
CA ALA A 52 -10.21 -4.83 5.15
C ALA A 52 -10.50 -6.26 4.67
N LEU A 53 -9.62 -7.20 4.99
CA LEU A 53 -9.79 -8.62 4.65
C LEU A 53 -11.02 -9.24 5.34
N ALA A 54 -11.20 -8.99 6.64
CA ALA A 54 -12.35 -9.47 7.40
C ALA A 54 -13.67 -8.89 6.90
N ALA A 55 -13.64 -7.66 6.38
CA ALA A 55 -14.78 -7.02 5.72
C ALA A 55 -15.05 -7.52 4.29
N GLY A 56 -14.27 -8.50 3.78
CA GLY A 56 -14.47 -9.11 2.47
C GLY A 56 -13.98 -8.26 1.29
N ALA A 57 -12.99 -7.39 1.49
CA ALA A 57 -12.39 -6.59 0.43
C ALA A 57 -11.43 -7.39 -0.46
N ALA A 58 -11.19 -6.87 -1.67
CA ALA A 58 -10.01 -7.18 -2.47
C ALA A 58 -8.93 -6.15 -2.13
N VAL A 59 -7.85 -6.57 -1.43
CA VAL A 59 -6.93 -5.63 -0.77
C VAL A 59 -5.65 -5.45 -1.55
N MET A 60 -5.32 -4.19 -1.84
CA MET A 60 -4.03 -3.77 -2.38
C MET A 60 -3.36 -2.87 -1.35
N VAL A 61 -2.13 -3.17 -0.96
CA VAL A 61 -1.33 -2.32 -0.07
C VAL A 61 -0.06 -1.87 -0.78
N THR A 62 0.31 -0.60 -0.63
CA THR A 62 1.60 -0.08 -1.10
C THR A 62 2.26 0.73 0.00
N SER A 63 3.58 0.88 -0.11
CA SER A 63 4.34 1.89 0.63
C SER A 63 5.41 2.49 -0.27
N HIS A 64 6.07 3.52 0.24
CA HIS A 64 7.41 3.84 -0.18
C HIS A 64 8.42 3.01 0.62
N LEU A 65 9.59 2.75 0.04
CA LEU A 65 10.79 2.30 0.72
C LEU A 65 11.95 3.17 0.24
N GLY A 66 12.75 3.71 1.16
CA GLY A 66 13.88 4.57 0.80
C GLY A 66 13.49 5.79 -0.05
N ARG A 67 14.37 6.15 -0.99
CA ARG A 67 14.22 7.30 -1.89
C ARG A 67 14.68 6.97 -3.31
N PRO A 68 14.02 6.03 -4.00
CA PRO A 68 14.36 5.69 -5.38
C PRO A 68 14.25 6.88 -6.32
N THR A 69 14.89 6.73 -7.48
CA THR A 69 14.67 7.56 -8.65
C THR A 69 13.40 7.07 -9.36
N GLU A 70 12.49 7.97 -9.69
CA GLU A 70 11.27 7.62 -10.42
C GLU A 70 11.64 7.05 -11.81
N GLY A 71 11.01 5.95 -12.21
CA GLY A 71 11.27 5.25 -13.46
C GLY A 71 12.50 4.34 -13.46
N GLU A 72 13.31 4.34 -12.39
CA GLU A 72 14.53 3.53 -12.30
C GLU A 72 14.44 2.56 -11.10
N PHE A 73 13.75 1.44 -11.32
CA PHE A 73 13.64 0.39 -10.30
C PHE A 73 15.00 -0.30 -10.07
N LYS A 74 15.40 -0.42 -8.80
CA LYS A 74 16.54 -1.24 -8.39
C LYS A 74 16.11 -2.31 -7.40
N PRO A 75 16.82 -3.45 -7.30
CA PRO A 75 16.50 -4.51 -6.36
C PRO A 75 16.37 -4.04 -4.91
N GLU A 76 17.20 -3.07 -4.48
CA GLU A 76 17.16 -2.49 -3.14
C GLU A 76 15.92 -1.63 -2.85
N ASP A 77 15.20 -1.20 -3.89
CA ASP A 77 13.97 -0.42 -3.76
C ASP A 77 12.73 -1.30 -3.55
N SER A 78 12.87 -2.62 -3.70
CA SER A 78 11.75 -3.56 -3.67
C SER A 78 11.10 -3.71 -2.29
N LEU A 79 9.78 -3.80 -2.29
CA LEU A 79 8.96 -4.16 -1.14
C LEU A 79 8.87 -5.68 -0.93
N ALA A 80 9.53 -6.53 -1.73
CA ALA A 80 9.50 -7.97 -1.55
C ALA A 80 9.89 -8.45 -0.13
N PRO A 81 10.95 -7.92 0.52
CA PRO A 81 11.25 -8.28 1.91
C PRO A 81 10.12 -7.88 2.88
N VAL A 82 9.49 -6.74 2.63
CA VAL A 82 8.37 -6.21 3.43
C VAL A 82 7.12 -7.07 3.24
N ALA A 83 6.79 -7.45 2.01
CA ALA A 83 5.66 -8.31 1.68
C ALA A 83 5.81 -9.69 2.33
N LYS A 84 7.02 -10.27 2.29
CA LYS A 84 7.32 -11.52 3.00
C LYS A 84 7.07 -11.38 4.50
N ARG A 85 7.62 -10.35 5.14
CA ARG A 85 7.44 -10.13 6.57
C ARG A 85 5.98 -9.88 6.96
N LEU A 86 5.26 -9.11 6.14
CA LEU A 86 3.83 -8.88 6.33
C LEU A 86 3.03 -10.20 6.22
N GLY A 87 3.39 -11.06 5.26
CA GLY A 87 2.78 -12.38 5.11
C GLY A 87 3.00 -13.30 6.31
N GLU A 88 4.21 -13.30 6.89
CA GLU A 88 4.50 -14.02 8.14
C GLU A 88 3.61 -13.55 9.30
N LEU A 89 3.41 -12.23 9.43
CA LEU A 89 2.57 -11.65 10.49
C LEU A 89 1.07 -11.93 10.28
N LEU A 90 0.63 -12.03 9.03
CA LEU A 90 -0.76 -12.31 8.67
C LEU A 90 -1.05 -13.82 8.55
N GLY A 91 -0.04 -14.68 8.57
CA GLY A 91 -0.17 -16.11 8.34
C GLY A 91 -0.66 -16.45 6.92
N ARG A 92 -0.30 -15.65 5.91
CA ARG A 92 -0.72 -15.83 4.51
C ARG A 92 0.30 -15.30 3.52
N ASP A 93 0.23 -15.78 2.28
CA ASP A 93 1.03 -15.23 1.19
C ASP A 93 0.56 -13.82 0.80
N VAL A 94 1.54 -12.97 0.50
CA VAL A 94 1.35 -11.60 0.03
C VAL A 94 2.19 -11.42 -1.24
N PRO A 95 1.66 -11.79 -2.42
CA PRO A 95 2.40 -11.62 -3.68
C PRO A 95 2.65 -10.14 -3.96
N VAL A 96 3.84 -9.85 -4.50
CA VAL A 96 4.22 -8.52 -4.97
C VAL A 96 3.82 -8.37 -6.44
N VAL A 97 3.13 -7.28 -6.76
CA VAL A 97 2.74 -6.91 -8.12
C VAL A 97 3.57 -5.70 -8.53
N ALA A 98 4.42 -5.88 -9.54
CA ALA A 98 5.16 -4.79 -10.19
C ALA A 98 4.34 -4.19 -11.35
N ASN A 99 4.70 -2.98 -11.79
CA ASN A 99 4.06 -2.29 -12.93
C ASN A 99 2.53 -2.21 -12.83
N TRP A 100 2.04 -1.95 -11.63
CA TRP A 100 0.64 -2.13 -11.24
C TRP A 100 -0.28 -0.95 -11.61
N VAL A 101 0.28 0.19 -12.04
CA VAL A 101 -0.50 1.43 -12.26
C VAL A 101 -1.53 1.32 -13.39
N ASP A 102 -1.34 0.39 -14.33
CA ASP A 102 -2.25 0.18 -15.46
C ASP A 102 -3.26 -0.94 -15.24
N GLY A 103 -3.24 -1.59 -14.06
CA GLY A 103 -4.19 -2.63 -13.71
C GLY A 103 -3.62 -3.64 -12.72
N VAL A 104 -4.48 -4.14 -11.85
CA VAL A 104 -4.16 -5.18 -10.86
C VAL A 104 -5.32 -6.17 -10.81
N ASP A 105 -5.03 -7.45 -11.00
CA ASP A 105 -6.01 -8.51 -10.74
C ASP A 105 -5.95 -8.89 -9.26
N VAL A 106 -7.05 -8.66 -8.56
CA VAL A 106 -7.21 -8.96 -7.14
C VAL A 106 -8.68 -9.18 -6.85
N GLN A 107 -9.00 -10.33 -6.28
CA GLN A 107 -10.36 -10.76 -5.98
C GLN A 107 -10.70 -10.55 -4.50
N PRO A 108 -11.98 -10.43 -4.12
CA PRO A 108 -12.38 -10.35 -2.73
C PRO A 108 -11.77 -11.48 -1.87
N GLY A 109 -11.22 -11.12 -0.71
CA GLY A 109 -10.48 -12.03 0.18
C GLY A 109 -8.97 -12.16 -0.14
N GLN A 110 -8.52 -11.66 -1.29
CA GLN A 110 -7.11 -11.62 -1.65
C GLN A 110 -6.41 -10.35 -1.12
N LEU A 111 -5.10 -10.47 -0.96
CA LEU A 111 -4.20 -9.40 -0.55
C LEU A 111 -2.99 -9.42 -1.48
N VAL A 112 -2.65 -8.26 -2.05
CA VAL A 112 -1.44 -8.06 -2.85
C VAL A 112 -0.63 -6.88 -2.31
N MET A 113 0.70 -6.98 -2.36
CA MET A 113 1.60 -5.83 -2.21
C MET A 113 1.83 -5.21 -3.58
N LEU A 114 1.49 -3.94 -3.75
CA LEU A 114 1.91 -3.18 -4.91
C LEU A 114 3.35 -2.71 -4.69
N GLU A 115 4.21 -2.87 -5.70
CA GLU A 115 5.62 -2.51 -5.60
C GLU A 115 5.82 -1.00 -5.32
N ASN A 116 6.98 -0.63 -4.78
CA ASN A 116 7.34 0.67 -4.23
C ASN A 116 6.78 1.86 -5.04
N CYS A 117 5.86 2.62 -4.41
CA CYS A 117 5.15 3.69 -5.12
C CYS A 117 6.05 4.83 -5.58
N ARG A 118 7.22 5.03 -4.96
CA ARG A 118 8.17 6.09 -5.35
C ARG A 118 8.93 5.81 -6.63
N VAL A 119 8.79 4.62 -7.19
CA VAL A 119 9.33 4.27 -8.50
C VAL A 119 8.39 4.76 -9.61
N ASN A 120 7.12 5.01 -9.31
CA ASN A 120 6.17 5.50 -10.31
C ASN A 120 6.49 6.94 -10.73
N VAL A 121 6.60 7.15 -12.03
CA VAL A 121 6.83 8.48 -12.61
C VAL A 121 5.65 9.40 -12.28
N GLY A 122 5.93 10.50 -11.60
CA GLY A 122 4.93 11.47 -11.16
C GLY A 122 4.55 11.40 -9.69
N GLU A 123 5.05 10.41 -8.94
CA GLU A 123 4.72 10.25 -7.51
C GLU A 123 5.10 11.49 -6.69
N LYS A 124 6.36 11.93 -6.72
CA LYS A 124 6.85 13.05 -5.88
C LYS A 124 6.23 14.39 -6.25
N LYS A 125 5.80 14.53 -7.51
CA LYS A 125 5.19 15.77 -8.03
C LYS A 125 3.66 15.74 -8.01
N ASN A 126 3.06 14.68 -7.47
CA ASN A 126 1.62 14.47 -7.47
C ASN A 126 0.98 14.73 -8.85
N LYS A 127 1.53 14.09 -9.88
CA LYS A 127 1.02 14.28 -11.25
C LYS A 127 -0.40 13.72 -11.34
N GLU A 128 -1.32 14.55 -11.85
CA GLU A 128 -2.73 14.20 -12.03
C GLU A 128 -2.92 12.91 -12.86
N GLU A 129 -2.09 12.70 -13.88
CA GLU A 129 -2.13 11.49 -14.71
C GLU A 129 -1.93 10.22 -13.87
N LEU A 130 -0.95 10.23 -12.96
CA LEU A 130 -0.71 9.11 -12.06
C LEU A 130 -1.87 8.98 -11.07
N ALA A 131 -2.29 10.07 -10.42
CA ALA A 131 -3.40 10.08 -9.48
C ALA A 131 -4.70 9.47 -10.07
N ARG A 132 -5.04 9.82 -11.31
CA ARG A 132 -6.19 9.23 -12.03
C ARG A 132 -6.05 7.72 -12.24
N LYS A 133 -4.85 7.24 -12.56
CA LYS A 133 -4.57 5.80 -12.63
C LYS A 133 -4.75 5.13 -11.27
N LEU A 134 -4.19 5.71 -10.21
CA LEU A 134 -4.32 5.19 -8.84
C LEU A 134 -5.79 5.08 -8.41
N ALA A 135 -6.59 6.13 -8.66
CA ALA A 135 -8.01 6.16 -8.34
C ALA A 135 -8.79 5.08 -9.11
N ALA A 136 -8.45 4.83 -10.39
CA ALA A 136 -9.10 3.81 -11.20
C ALA A 136 -8.86 2.36 -10.70
N LEU A 137 -7.80 2.13 -9.92
CA LEU A 137 -7.49 0.80 -9.38
C LEU A 137 -8.40 0.39 -8.23
N CYS A 138 -9.13 1.30 -7.59
CA CYS A 138 -9.85 1.01 -6.36
C CYS A 138 -11.24 1.65 -6.29
N ASN A 139 -12.05 1.15 -5.37
CA ASN A 139 -13.31 1.80 -5.01
C ASN A 139 -13.15 2.65 -3.73
N ILE A 140 -12.20 2.27 -2.88
CA ILE A 140 -11.91 2.92 -1.60
C ILE A 140 -10.40 3.09 -1.48
N PHE A 141 -9.96 4.32 -1.27
CA PHE A 141 -8.59 4.64 -0.88
C PHE A 141 -8.53 4.86 0.65
N VAL A 142 -7.54 4.26 1.30
CA VAL A 142 -7.29 4.35 2.73
C VAL A 142 -5.89 4.90 2.95
N HIS A 143 -5.81 6.10 3.51
CA HIS A 143 -4.53 6.69 3.90
C HIS A 143 -4.19 6.30 5.35
N ASP A 144 -3.36 5.26 5.51
CA ASP A 144 -2.91 4.72 6.80
C ASP A 144 -1.40 4.97 7.02
N ALA A 145 -0.93 6.15 6.60
CA ALA A 145 0.49 6.50 6.58
C ALA A 145 0.71 7.96 7.03
N PHE A 146 0.37 8.24 8.30
CA PHE A 146 0.50 9.59 8.86
C PHE A 146 1.90 10.19 8.70
N GLY A 147 2.96 9.36 8.79
CA GLY A 147 4.35 9.77 8.57
C GLY A 147 4.61 10.42 7.21
N THR A 148 3.75 10.20 6.21
CA THR A 148 3.84 10.84 4.88
C THR A 148 2.70 11.80 4.57
N ALA A 149 1.73 11.99 5.46
CA ALA A 149 0.56 12.85 5.22
C ALA A 149 0.91 14.34 5.04
N HIS A 150 2.11 14.76 5.47
CA HIS A 150 2.62 16.11 5.26
C HIS A 150 3.13 16.37 3.83
N ARG A 151 3.12 15.35 2.95
CA ARG A 151 3.58 15.46 1.56
C ARG A 151 2.42 15.21 0.63
N ALA A 152 2.24 16.10 -0.34
CA ALA A 152 1.36 15.87 -1.47
C ALA A 152 2.12 15.06 -2.54
N GLU A 153 2.08 13.74 -2.42
CA GLU A 153 2.60 12.76 -3.38
C GLU A 153 1.40 12.02 -4.01
N GLY A 154 1.62 11.33 -5.14
CA GLY A 154 0.56 10.62 -5.86
C GLY A 154 -0.22 9.66 -4.97
N THR A 155 0.46 8.82 -4.19
CA THR A 155 -0.20 7.85 -3.30
C THR A 155 -0.64 8.40 -1.94
N THR A 156 -0.40 9.69 -1.64
CA THR A 156 -0.77 10.29 -0.34
C THR A 156 -1.82 11.39 -0.47
N TYR A 157 -2.07 11.91 -1.67
CA TYR A 157 -2.94 13.07 -1.87
C TYR A 157 -3.80 13.02 -3.13
N GLY A 158 -3.22 12.71 -4.30
CA GLY A 158 -3.87 12.86 -5.61
C GLY A 158 -5.05 11.92 -5.84
#